data_AF-A0A5E3XMY6-F1
#
_entry.id   AF-A0A5E3XMY6-F1
#
_cell.length_a   1.000
_cell.length_b   1.000
_cell.length_c   1.000
_cell.angle_alpha   90.00
_cell.angle_beta   90.00
_cell.angle_gamma   90.00
#
_symmetry.space_group_name_H-M   'P 1'
#
loop_
_entity.id
_entity.type
_entity.pdbx_description
1 polymer ?
#
loop_
_entity_poly.entity_id
_entity_poly.type
_entity_poly.pdbx_seq_one_letter_code
_entity_poly.pdbx_strand_id
1 'polypeptide(L)'
;MPALASLTNPVSPPFPLDHTSALIMSTLDGKDPTRVAAGLKAAMHNPNVSAEAKDNAAQRLEEIVVGAETNVGNDLSTREAAGYKATLSNPNASLQAKRHAEEVLESGTTSEMTAGGGSDDLHQTRVNAGYKATINNPNVSEEAKEHARDYLAENE
;
A
#
# COMPACT_ATOMS: atom_id res chain seq x y z
N MET A 1 -52.52 6.82 -55.41
CA MET A 1 -52.81 6.07 -54.17
C MET A 1 -51.49 5.44 -53.70
N PRO A 2 -51.23 5.41 -52.39
CA PRO A 2 -50.15 6.07 -51.62
C PRO A 2 -48.86 5.18 -51.49
N ALA A 3 -47.75 5.48 -50.79
CA ALA A 3 -47.54 6.22 -49.55
C ALA A 3 -46.02 6.39 -49.23
N LEU A 4 -45.70 7.44 -48.44
CA LEU A 4 -44.69 7.51 -47.34
C LEU A 4 -43.18 7.43 -47.71
N ALA A 5 -42.41 8.52 -47.67
CA ALA A 5 -41.83 9.21 -46.50
C ALA A 5 -40.74 8.40 -45.75
N SER A 6 -39.49 8.88 -45.82
CA SER A 6 -38.50 9.03 -44.72
C SER A 6 -37.09 9.00 -45.32
N LEU A 7 -36.39 10.13 -45.30
CA LEU A 7 -35.57 10.64 -44.21
C LEU A 7 -34.11 10.15 -44.35
N THR A 8 -33.32 11.12 -44.76
CA THR A 8 -31.86 11.22 -44.75
C THR A 8 -31.18 10.48 -43.60
N ASN A 9 -30.10 9.76 -43.90
CA ASN A 9 -28.81 9.91 -43.20
C ASN A 9 -27.71 9.09 -43.91
N PRO A 10 -26.65 9.72 -44.45
CA PRO A 10 -25.47 8.98 -44.83
C PRO A 10 -24.73 8.54 -43.56
N VAL A 11 -24.54 7.22 -43.44
CA VAL A 11 -23.66 6.59 -42.45
C VAL A 11 -22.26 7.18 -42.64
N SER A 12 -21.86 8.07 -41.73
CA SER A 12 -20.47 8.52 -41.62
C SER A 12 -19.60 7.34 -41.19
N PRO A 13 -18.42 7.15 -41.79
CA PRO A 13 -17.49 6.13 -41.33
C PRO A 13 -17.07 6.45 -39.88
N PRO A 14 -16.85 5.44 -39.03
CA PRO A 14 -16.30 5.68 -37.70
C PRO A 14 -14.93 6.33 -37.86
N PHE A 15 -14.80 7.54 -37.30
CA PHE A 15 -13.55 8.25 -37.16
C PHE A 15 -12.48 7.31 -36.58
N PRO A 16 -11.23 7.35 -37.07
CA PRO A 16 -10.15 6.58 -36.48
C PRO A 16 -10.03 6.99 -35.01
N LEU A 17 -10.09 5.99 -34.14
CA LEU A 17 -9.79 6.13 -32.72
C LEU A 17 -8.41 6.77 -32.62
N ASP A 18 -8.32 7.98 -32.09
CA ASP A 18 -7.06 8.62 -31.75
C ASP A 18 -6.30 7.69 -30.78
N HIS A 19 -5.39 6.92 -31.37
CA HIS A 19 -4.41 6.03 -30.73
C HIS A 19 -3.45 6.80 -29.81
N THR A 20 -3.52 8.13 -29.81
CA THR A 20 -2.76 9.04 -28.96
C THR A 20 -3.18 9.01 -27.50
N SER A 21 -4.39 8.55 -27.16
CA SER A 21 -4.81 8.40 -25.75
C SER A 21 -4.24 7.14 -25.08
N ALA A 22 -3.84 6.13 -25.83
CA ALA A 22 -3.34 4.86 -25.29
C ALA A 22 -1.82 4.87 -25.00
N LEU A 23 -1.09 5.91 -25.44
CA LEU A 23 0.37 5.99 -25.23
C LEU A 23 0.75 6.62 -23.87
N ILE A 24 -0.18 7.33 -23.22
CA ILE A 24 0.13 8.15 -22.04
C ILE A 24 0.20 7.31 -20.75
N MET A 25 -0.38 6.10 -20.72
CA MET A 25 -0.36 5.19 -19.57
C MET A 25 0.79 4.16 -19.60
N SER A 26 1.99 4.54 -20.09
CA SER A 26 3.11 3.58 -20.23
C SER A 26 4.47 4.03 -19.68
N THR A 27 4.57 5.14 -18.94
CA THR A 27 5.87 5.63 -18.41
C THR A 27 6.00 5.71 -16.89
N LEU A 28 5.13 5.02 -16.14
CA LEU A 28 5.35 4.76 -14.70
C LEU A 28 5.71 3.29 -14.46
N ASP A 29 6.76 2.86 -15.13
CA ASP A 29 7.39 1.55 -14.96
C ASP A 29 8.09 1.51 -13.58
N GLY A 30 7.35 1.19 -12.53
CA GLY A 30 7.86 0.79 -11.20
C GLY A 30 8.62 1.83 -10.38
N LYS A 31 8.51 3.14 -10.68
CA LYS A 31 9.17 4.20 -9.88
C LYS A 31 8.22 4.81 -8.87
N ASP A 32 8.71 4.97 -7.63
CA ASP A 32 8.02 5.71 -6.58
C ASP A 32 7.74 7.15 -7.04
N PRO A 33 6.48 7.59 -7.15
CA PRO A 33 6.15 8.92 -7.66
C PRO A 33 6.76 10.03 -6.79
N THR A 34 6.91 9.78 -5.50
CA THR A 34 7.58 10.68 -4.54
C THR A 34 9.06 10.89 -4.87
N ARG A 35 9.80 9.84 -5.28
CA ARG A 35 11.21 9.95 -5.69
C ARG A 35 11.33 10.69 -7.02
N VAL A 36 10.42 10.43 -7.96
CA VAL A 36 10.41 11.11 -9.25
C VAL A 36 10.15 12.61 -9.06
N ALA A 37 9.14 12.98 -8.26
CA ALA A 37 8.85 14.36 -7.90
C ALA A 37 10.06 15.05 -7.22
N ALA A 38 10.75 14.36 -6.30
CA ALA A 38 11.95 14.89 -5.66
C ALA A 38 13.09 15.15 -6.67
N GLY A 39 13.28 14.24 -7.63
CA GLY A 39 14.27 14.39 -8.70
C GLY A 39 13.96 15.57 -9.63
N LEU A 40 12.70 15.74 -10.02
CA LEU A 40 12.25 16.87 -10.84
C LEU A 40 12.43 18.21 -10.10
N LYS A 41 12.10 18.27 -8.81
CA LYS A 41 12.33 19.45 -7.97
C LYS A 41 13.82 19.80 -7.87
N ALA A 42 14.69 18.80 -7.75
CA ALA A 42 16.14 19.01 -7.77
C ALA A 42 16.61 19.58 -9.12
N ALA A 43 16.07 19.09 -10.25
CA ALA A 43 16.40 19.58 -11.58
C ALA A 43 16.01 21.07 -11.76
N MET A 44 14.88 21.50 -11.21
CA MET A 44 14.45 22.91 -11.26
C MET A 44 15.44 23.86 -10.58
N HIS A 45 16.02 23.44 -9.45
CA HIS A 45 16.96 24.26 -8.69
C HIS A 45 18.42 24.12 -9.15
N ASN A 46 18.73 23.14 -10.00
CA ASN A 46 20.08 22.93 -10.50
C ASN A 46 20.49 24.06 -11.48
N PRO A 47 21.59 24.81 -11.23
CA PRO A 47 22.05 25.85 -12.15
C PRO A 47 22.60 25.31 -13.48
N ASN A 48 22.95 24.01 -13.55
CA ASN A 48 23.49 23.36 -14.75
C ASN A 48 22.40 22.79 -15.68
N VAL A 49 21.13 23.04 -15.39
CA VAL A 49 19.99 22.57 -16.19
C VAL A 49 19.46 23.74 -17.03
N SER A 50 19.11 23.49 -18.29
CA SER A 50 18.58 24.50 -19.20
C SER A 50 17.19 24.98 -18.76
N ALA A 51 16.82 26.22 -19.13
CA ALA A 51 15.50 26.77 -18.80
C ALA A 51 14.35 25.89 -19.33
N GLU A 52 14.45 25.43 -20.57
CA GLU A 52 13.48 24.52 -21.19
C GLU A 52 13.32 23.21 -20.42
N ALA A 53 14.42 22.63 -19.90
CA ALA A 53 14.37 21.42 -19.09
C ALA A 53 13.75 21.67 -17.70
N LYS A 54 13.89 22.87 -17.15
CA LYS A 54 13.23 23.26 -15.88
C LYS A 54 11.73 23.42 -16.08
N ASP A 55 11.31 24.00 -17.19
CA ASP A 55 9.89 24.17 -17.52
C ASP A 55 9.23 22.79 -17.74
N ASN A 56 9.90 21.88 -18.45
CA ASN A 56 9.43 20.49 -18.59
C ASN A 56 9.37 19.76 -17.24
N ALA A 57 10.37 19.96 -16.37
CA ALA A 57 10.38 19.38 -15.04
C ALA A 57 9.23 19.90 -14.17
N ALA A 58 8.89 21.19 -14.28
CA ALA A 58 7.75 21.79 -13.58
C ALA A 58 6.42 21.18 -14.06
N GLN A 59 6.25 21.03 -15.37
CA GLN A 59 5.05 20.44 -15.95
C GLN A 59 4.86 18.97 -15.54
N ARG A 60 5.94 18.17 -15.58
CA ARG A 60 5.91 16.78 -15.11
C ARG A 60 5.70 16.66 -13.61
N LEU A 61 6.19 17.61 -12.83
CA LEU A 61 5.96 17.64 -11.39
C LEU A 61 4.49 17.91 -11.07
N GLU A 62 3.84 18.83 -11.79
CA GLU A 62 2.41 19.08 -11.66
C GLU A 62 1.57 17.86 -12.04
N GLU A 63 1.91 17.18 -13.15
CA GLU A 63 1.26 15.93 -13.57
C GLU A 63 1.38 14.82 -12.52
N ILE A 64 2.58 14.64 -11.95
CA ILE A 64 2.82 13.64 -10.90
C ILE A 64 2.10 14.03 -9.61
N VAL A 65 2.07 15.31 -9.25
CA VAL A 65 1.35 15.78 -8.06
C VAL A 65 -0.14 15.49 -8.21
N VAL A 66 -0.76 15.87 -9.33
CA VAL A 66 -2.19 15.61 -9.61
C VAL A 66 -2.49 14.10 -9.65
N GLY A 67 -1.58 13.27 -10.17
CA GLY A 67 -1.70 11.81 -10.11
C GLY A 67 -1.50 11.23 -8.70
N ALA A 68 -0.65 11.85 -7.87
CA ALA A 68 -0.32 11.42 -6.52
C ALA A 68 -1.38 11.84 -5.48
N GLU A 69 -2.20 12.87 -5.73
CA GLU A 69 -3.29 13.25 -4.80
C GLU A 69 -4.34 12.14 -4.65
N THR A 70 -4.37 11.17 -5.56
CA THR A 70 -5.23 9.97 -5.48
C THR A 70 -4.58 8.76 -4.80
N ASN A 71 -3.28 8.80 -4.50
CA ASN A 71 -2.51 7.65 -3.98
C ASN A 71 -1.45 7.97 -2.92
N VAL A 72 -1.32 9.22 -2.46
CA VAL A 72 -0.69 9.49 -1.15
C VAL A 72 -1.75 9.21 -0.09
N GLY A 73 -2.16 7.94 -0.01
CA GLY A 73 -2.71 7.42 1.22
C GLY A 73 -1.66 7.66 2.29
N ASN A 74 -2.04 8.30 3.38
CA ASN A 74 -1.28 8.33 4.62
C ASN A 74 -1.17 6.91 5.21
N ASP A 75 -0.81 5.92 4.41
CA ASP A 75 -0.64 4.55 4.85
C ASP A 75 0.65 4.51 5.65
N LEU A 76 0.52 4.80 6.94
CA LEU A 76 1.58 4.56 7.90
C LEU A 76 2.02 3.11 7.73
N SER A 77 3.31 2.92 7.49
CA SER A 77 3.87 1.58 7.50
C SER A 77 3.51 0.91 8.82
N THR A 78 3.21 -0.39 8.82
CA THR A 78 2.93 -1.16 10.04
C THR A 78 4.00 -0.94 11.12
N ARG A 79 5.26 -0.72 10.69
CA ARG A 79 6.38 -0.40 11.59
C ARG A 79 6.29 1.02 12.18
N GLU A 80 5.87 2.00 11.40
CA GLU A 80 5.71 3.39 11.84
C GLU A 80 4.54 3.51 12.82
N ALA A 81 3.39 2.88 12.50
CA ALA A 81 2.25 2.79 13.41
C ALA A 81 2.62 2.10 14.74
N ALA A 82 3.43 1.03 14.69
CA ALA A 82 3.96 0.39 15.90
C ALA A 82 4.87 1.32 16.72
N GLY A 83 5.68 2.14 16.04
CA GLY A 83 6.51 3.18 16.68
C GLY A 83 5.68 4.22 17.41
N TYR A 84 4.66 4.78 16.77
CA TYR A 84 3.74 5.74 17.39
C TYR A 84 2.94 5.11 18.55
N LYS A 85 2.56 3.83 18.45
CA LYS A 85 1.94 3.13 19.58
C LYS A 85 2.90 2.97 20.78
N ALA A 86 4.19 2.78 20.51
CA ALA A 86 5.20 2.72 21.55
C ALA A 86 5.41 4.07 22.23
N THR A 87 5.36 5.20 21.50
CA THR A 87 5.49 6.53 22.10
C THR A 87 4.32 6.87 23.03
N LEU A 88 3.10 6.44 22.70
CA LEU A 88 1.93 6.57 23.59
C LEU A 88 2.12 5.80 24.91
N SER A 89 2.67 4.60 24.81
CA SER A 89 2.90 3.68 25.92
C SER A 89 4.10 4.07 26.80
N ASN A 90 5.04 4.85 26.28
CA ASN A 90 6.25 5.25 27.01
C ASN A 90 5.91 6.29 28.11
N PRO A 91 6.18 6.01 29.40
CA PRO A 91 5.92 6.96 30.48
C PRO A 91 6.82 8.20 30.44
N ASN A 92 7.99 8.10 29.78
CA ASN A 92 8.95 9.20 29.66
C ASN A 92 8.71 10.07 28.40
N ALA A 93 7.74 9.71 27.56
CA ALA A 93 7.41 10.51 26.38
C ALA A 93 6.65 11.79 26.80
N SER A 94 6.97 12.91 26.14
CA SER A 94 6.32 14.18 26.39
C SER A 94 4.86 14.17 25.95
N LEU A 95 4.02 15.00 26.58
CA LEU A 95 2.61 15.12 26.22
C LEU A 95 2.42 15.55 24.76
N GLN A 96 3.28 16.44 24.25
CA GLN A 96 3.26 16.85 22.85
C GLN A 96 3.57 15.68 21.90
N ALA A 97 4.55 14.84 22.23
CA ALA A 97 4.88 13.67 21.42
C ALA A 97 3.74 12.65 21.40
N LYS A 98 3.03 12.47 22.53
CA LYS A 98 1.86 11.59 22.59
C LYS A 98 0.70 12.09 21.75
N ARG A 99 0.35 13.38 21.87
CA ARG A 99 -0.71 13.99 21.06
C ARG A 99 -0.44 13.88 19.56
N HIS A 100 0.79 14.14 19.14
CA HIS A 100 1.19 14.00 17.75
C HIS A 100 1.13 12.54 17.28
N ALA A 101 1.55 11.59 18.12
CA ALA A 101 1.46 10.17 17.79
C ALA A 101 -0.01 9.71 17.64
N GLU A 102 -0.91 10.21 18.47
CA GLU A 102 -2.36 10.01 18.36
C GLU A 102 -2.91 10.57 17.03
N GLU A 103 -2.63 11.83 16.72
CA GLU A 103 -3.10 12.50 15.50
C GLU A 103 -2.60 11.79 14.22
N VAL A 104 -1.34 11.38 14.21
CA VAL A 104 -0.75 10.64 13.09
C VAL A 104 -1.38 9.26 12.94
N LEU A 105 -1.61 8.54 14.04
CA LEU A 105 -2.31 7.26 14.00
C LEU A 105 -3.76 7.41 13.53
N GLU A 106 -4.49 8.44 13.98
CA GLU A 106 -5.88 8.67 13.59
C GLU A 106 -6.02 9.02 12.09
N SER A 107 -5.14 9.86 11.58
CA SER A 107 -5.14 10.30 10.18
C SER A 107 -4.56 9.26 9.20
N GLY A 108 -3.65 8.40 9.68
CA GLY A 108 -3.01 7.36 8.86
C GLY A 108 -3.72 6.01 8.89
N THR A 109 -4.76 5.85 9.70
CA THR A 109 -5.58 4.61 9.72
C THR A 109 -6.85 4.78 8.89
N THR A 110 -6.76 5.26 7.65
CA THR A 110 -7.82 5.04 6.66
C THR A 110 -7.52 3.79 5.85
N SER A 111 -7.33 2.69 6.55
CA SER A 111 -7.37 1.36 5.96
C SER A 111 -7.84 0.44 7.06
N GLU A 112 -9.15 0.22 7.12
CA GLU A 112 -9.72 -1.01 7.66
C GLU A 112 -9.16 -2.18 6.84
N MET A 113 -7.90 -2.53 7.07
CA MET A 113 -7.34 -3.80 6.69
C MET A 113 -7.01 -4.54 7.97
N THR A 114 -7.95 -5.42 8.29
CA THR A 114 -7.81 -6.59 9.14
C THR A 114 -7.71 -6.29 10.63
N ALA A 115 -8.90 -6.19 11.23
CA ALA A 115 -9.15 -6.78 12.53
C ALA A 115 -8.26 -8.01 12.72
N GLY A 116 -7.45 -7.99 13.78
CA GLY A 116 -6.61 -9.10 14.21
C GLY A 116 -7.46 -10.26 14.74
N GLY A 117 -8.33 -10.82 13.91
CA GLY A 117 -9.17 -11.98 14.21
C GLY A 117 -8.62 -13.30 13.67
N GLY A 118 -7.49 -13.29 12.95
CA GLY A 118 -6.82 -14.49 12.44
C GLY A 118 -5.47 -14.79 13.08
N SER A 119 -5.01 -13.97 14.02
CA SER A 119 -3.69 -14.14 14.65
C SER A 119 -3.67 -15.33 15.61
N ASP A 120 -4.70 -15.46 16.45
CA ASP A 120 -4.71 -16.47 17.51
C ASP A 120 -4.93 -17.89 16.95
N ASP A 121 -5.81 -18.05 15.97
CA ASP A 121 -6.01 -19.35 15.30
C ASP A 121 -4.77 -19.81 14.54
N LEU A 122 -4.09 -18.90 13.82
CA LEU A 122 -2.84 -19.21 13.13
C LEU A 122 -1.70 -19.46 14.12
N HIS A 123 -1.67 -18.74 15.24
CA HIS A 123 -0.71 -18.94 16.32
C HIS A 123 -0.91 -20.33 16.93
N GLN A 124 -2.12 -20.68 17.34
CA GLN A 124 -2.45 -21.98 17.91
C GLN A 124 -2.16 -23.12 16.94
N THR A 125 -2.49 -22.95 15.65
CA THR A 125 -2.16 -23.93 14.61
C THR A 125 -0.66 -24.18 14.52
N ARG A 126 0.16 -23.12 14.58
CA ARG A 126 1.63 -23.22 14.55
C ARG A 126 2.19 -23.85 15.83
N VAL A 127 1.64 -23.49 16.99
CA VAL A 127 2.01 -24.08 18.28
C VAL A 127 1.71 -25.59 18.29
N ASN A 128 0.50 -25.98 17.89
CA ASN A 128 0.10 -27.38 17.79
C ASN A 128 0.98 -28.15 16.79
N ALA A 129 1.34 -27.55 15.65
CA ALA A 129 2.28 -28.15 14.71
C ALA A 129 3.68 -28.36 15.31
N GLY A 130 4.15 -27.43 16.15
CA GLY A 130 5.41 -27.55 16.88
C GLY A 130 5.41 -28.73 17.84
N TYR A 131 4.36 -28.89 18.65
CA TYR A 131 4.21 -30.05 19.54
C TYR A 131 4.05 -31.37 18.78
N LYS A 132 3.39 -31.37 17.61
CA LYS A 132 3.35 -32.56 16.74
C LYS A 132 4.73 -32.91 16.20
N ALA A 133 5.59 -31.92 15.95
CA ALA A 133 6.97 -32.15 15.52
C ALA A 133 7.85 -32.71 16.65
N THR A 134 7.69 -32.25 17.90
CA THR A 134 8.48 -32.76 19.05
C THR A 134 8.21 -34.24 19.29
N ILE A 135 6.96 -34.70 19.18
CA ILE A 135 6.58 -36.12 19.32
C ILE A 135 7.28 -37.01 18.28
N ASN A 136 7.43 -36.52 17.05
CA ASN A 136 8.03 -37.29 15.94
C ASN A 136 9.56 -37.18 15.87
N ASN A 137 10.18 -36.27 16.64
CA ASN A 137 11.62 -36.06 16.59
C ASN A 137 12.37 -37.14 17.41
N PRO A 138 13.24 -37.96 16.80
CA PRO A 138 13.99 -39.01 17.49
C PRO A 138 15.01 -38.47 18.49
N ASN A 139 15.40 -37.20 18.39
CA ASN A 139 16.42 -36.57 19.24
C ASN A 139 15.83 -35.86 20.47
N VAL A 140 14.52 -35.96 20.69
CA VAL A 140 13.83 -35.35 21.84
C VAL A 140 13.65 -36.40 22.93
N SER A 141 13.77 -36.00 24.20
CA SER A 141 13.58 -36.87 25.35
C SER A 141 12.13 -37.35 25.47
N GLU A 142 11.93 -38.52 26.09
CA GLU A 142 10.59 -39.08 26.25
C GLU A 142 9.69 -38.20 27.13
N GLU A 143 10.25 -37.57 28.18
CA GLU A 143 9.53 -36.61 29.04
C GLU A 143 8.99 -35.40 28.25
N ALA A 144 9.78 -34.87 27.31
CA ALA A 144 9.35 -33.76 26.46
C ALA A 144 8.30 -34.17 25.42
N LYS A 145 8.31 -35.44 24.97
CA LYS A 145 7.26 -35.98 24.09
C LYS A 145 5.96 -36.22 24.84
N GLU A 146 6.03 -36.66 26.10
CA GLU A 146 4.85 -36.85 26.95
C GLU A 146 4.16 -35.50 27.20
N HIS A 147 4.90 -34.48 27.63
CA HIS A 147 4.36 -33.12 27.78
C HIS A 147 3.73 -32.57 26.48
N ALA A 148 4.34 -32.86 25.32
CA ALA A 148 3.78 -32.46 24.03
C ALA A 148 2.46 -33.16 23.70
N ARG A 149 2.27 -34.42 24.14
CA ARG A 149 1.00 -35.15 23.97
C ARG A 149 -0.08 -34.58 24.88
N ASP A 150 0.26 -34.29 26.13
CA ASP A 150 -0.69 -33.72 27.10
C ASP A 150 -1.18 -32.35 26.63
N TYR A 151 -0.27 -31.47 26.19
CA TYR A 151 -0.64 -30.16 25.65
C TYR A 151 -1.58 -30.28 24.43
N LEU A 152 -1.31 -31.22 23.52
CA LEU A 152 -2.17 -31.46 22.36
C LEU A 152 -3.54 -32.04 22.74
N ALA A 153 -3.62 -32.88 23.77
CA ALA A 153 -4.88 -33.43 24.27
C ALA A 153 -5.76 -32.37 24.95
N GLU A 154 -5.16 -31.35 25.56
CA GLU A 154 -5.87 -30.22 26.18
C GLU A 154 -6.30 -29.14 25.16
N ASN A 155 -5.65 -29.09 23.98
CA ASN A 155 -5.83 -28.05 22.96
C ASN A 155 -6.35 -28.58 21.60
N GLU A 156 -6.89 -29.80 21.57
CA GLU A 156 -7.66 -30.39 20.46
C GLU A 156 -9.17 -30.36 20.75
#